data_AF-X1NQU2-F1
#
_entry.id   AF-X1NQU2-F1
#
_cell.length_a   1.000
_cell.length_b   1.000
_cell.length_c   1.000
_cell.angle_alpha   90.00
_cell.angle_beta   90.00
_cell.angle_gamma   90.00
#
_symmetry.space_group_name_H-M   'P 1'
#
loop_
_entity.id
_entity.type
_entity.pdbx_description
1 polymer ?
#
loop_
_entity_poly.entity_id
_entity_poly.type
_entity_poly.pdbx_seq_one_letter_code
_entity_poly.pdbx_strand_id
1 'polypeptide(L)' 'MKEVPNRKIRVLTAKPGLDGHDRGIKVVARGLREAGMEVIYLGLRLTPEQIAEAAIQEGVDVVGIDCLSGAH' A
#
# COMPACT_ATOMS: atom_id res chain seq x y z
N MET A 1 -17.37 -20.76 -13.73
CA MET A 1 -17.16 -19.37 -13.30
C MET A 1 -16.76 -19.44 -11.83
N LYS A 2 -15.57 -18.97 -11.43
CA LYS A 2 -15.18 -18.99 -10.01
C LYS A 2 -15.98 -17.91 -9.29
N GLU A 3 -16.59 -18.23 -8.15
CA GLU A 3 -17.18 -17.22 -7.27
C GLU A 3 -16.12 -16.18 -6.92
N VAL A 4 -16.43 -14.90 -7.11
CA VAL A 4 -15.61 -13.82 -6.58
C VAL A 4 -16.06 -13.68 -5.12
N PRO A 5 -15.22 -14.05 -4.13
CA PRO A 5 -15.61 -13.93 -2.74
C PRO A 5 -15.98 -12.47 -2.46
N ASN A 6 -17.10 -12.26 -1.76
CA ASN A 6 -17.60 -10.96 -1.33
C ASN A 6 -16.73 -10.36 -0.20
N ARG A 7 -15.41 -10.37 -0.38
CA ARG A 7 -14.44 -9.79 0.54
C ARG A 7 -14.06 -8.40 0.05
N LYS A 8 -13.83 -7.48 0.99
CA LYS A 8 -13.31 -6.16 0.68
C LYS A 8 -11.95 -6.29 0.00
N ILE A 9 -11.69 -5.45 -1.00
CA ILE A 9 -10.36 -5.31 -1.60
C ILE A 9 -9.41 -4.86 -0.49
N ARG A 10 -8.30 -5.58 -0.31
CA ARG A 10 -7.27 -5.27 0.66
C ARG A 10 -6.07 -4.65 -0.04
N VAL A 11 -5.69 -3.45 0.37
CA VAL A 11 -4.61 -2.67 -0.23
C VAL A 11 -3.52 -2.45 0.79
N LEU A 12 -2.29 -2.89 0.48
CA LEU A 12 -1.11 -2.53 1.23
C LEU A 12 -0.48 -1.29 0.61
N THR A 13 -0.13 -0.32 1.43
CA THR A 13 0.51 0.93 1.00
C THR A 13 1.83 1.11 1.73
N ALA A 14 2.88 1.45 0.98
CA ALA A 14 4.23 1.55 1.52
C ALA A 14 5.07 2.57 0.76
N LYS A 15 6.12 3.05 1.42
CA LYS A 15 7.14 3.92 0.82
C LYS A 15 8.54 3.32 1.03
N PRO A 16 9.16 2.80 -0.03
CA PRO A 16 10.51 2.25 0.07
C PRO A 16 11.57 3.35 0.21
N GLY A 17 12.69 3.01 0.84
CA GLY A 17 13.86 3.87 0.91
C GLY A 17 13.76 5.03 1.92
N LEU A 18 14.77 5.90 1.94
CA LEU A 18 14.96 6.89 3.01
C LEU A 18 14.06 8.14 2.91
N ASP A 19 13.25 8.22 1.85
CA ASP A 19 12.41 9.36 1.55
C ASP A 19 11.29 9.53 2.58
N GLY A 20 11.17 10.74 3.14
CA GLY A 20 10.15 11.12 4.14
C GLY A 20 8.84 11.63 3.54
N HIS A 21 8.76 11.81 2.22
CA HIS A 21 7.58 12.42 1.58
C HIS A 21 6.40 11.46 1.47
N ASP A 22 5.55 11.39 2.49
CA ASP A 22 4.46 10.40 2.54
C ASP A 22 3.05 10.99 2.43
N ARG A 23 2.95 12.27 2.11
CA ARG A 23 1.66 12.95 1.97
C ARG A 23 0.82 12.33 0.85
N GLY A 24 1.43 12.02 -0.30
CA GLY A 24 0.73 11.45 -1.46
C GLY A 24 0.05 10.13 -1.10
N ILE A 25 0.80 9.19 -0.53
CA ILE A 25 0.25 7.89 -0.16
C ILE A 25 -0.79 7.96 0.94
N LYS A 26 -0.66 8.87 1.90
CA LYS A 26 -1.65 9.07 2.97
C LYS A 26 -3.00 9.55 2.42
N VAL A 27 -2.99 10.47 1.45
CA VAL A 27 -4.21 10.96 0.79
C VAL A 27 -4.88 9.84 0.00
N VAL A 28 -4.10 9.07 -0.78
CA VAL A 28 -4.63 7.91 -1.52
C VAL A 28 -5.19 6.85 -0.56
N ALA A 29 -4.45 6.49 0.48
CA ALA A 29 -4.87 5.50 1.47
C ALA A 29 -6.17 5.91 2.18
N ARG A 30 -6.38 7.22 2.42
CA ARG A 30 -7.66 7.72 2.93
C ARG A 30 -8.79 7.53 1.91
N GLY A 31 -8.59 7.94 0.66
CA GLY A 31 -9.61 7.78 -0.38
C GLY A 31 -10.00 6.32 -0.63
N LEU A 32 -9.04 5.39 -0.58
CA LEU A 32 -9.30 3.96 -0.69
C LEU A 32 -10.16 3.43 0.47
N ARG A 33 -9.90 3.88 1.71
CA ARG A 33 -10.75 3.55 2.87
C ARG A 33 -12.16 4.11 2.73
N GLU A 34 -12.29 5.36 2.28
CA GLU A 34 -13.58 6.00 2.03
C GLU A 34 -14.37 5.26 0.93
N ALA A 35 -13.68 4.65 -0.04
CA ALA A 35 -14.27 3.76 -1.05
C ALA A 35 -14.62 2.34 -0.54
N GLY A 36 -14.43 2.06 0.75
CA GLY A 36 -14.81 0.79 1.38
C GLY A 36 -13.75 -0.31 1.34
N MET A 37 -12.53 0.00 0.89
CA MET A 37 -11.40 -0.95 0.88
C MET A 37 -10.78 -1.07 2.27
N GLU A 38 -10.19 -2.22 2.57
CA GLU A 38 -9.33 -2.38 3.74
C GLU A 38 -7.91 -1.94 3.35
N VAL A 39 -7.33 -1.00 4.11
CA VAL A 39 -6.04 -0.43 3.74
C VAL A 39 -5.04 -0.54 4.88
N ILE A 40 -3.94 -1.23 4.60
CA ILE A 40 -2.79 -1.41 5.48
C ILE A 40 -1.73 -0.40 5.06
N TYR A 41 -1.26 0.44 5.99
CA TYR A 41 -0.17 1.38 5.74
C TYR A 41 1.06 0.94 6.50
N LEU A 42 2.08 0.46 5.79
CA LEU A 42 3.32 -0.02 6.42
C LEU A 42 4.26 1.13 6.84
N GLY A 43 4.04 2.34 6.34
CA GLY A 43 4.89 3.48 6.65
C GLY A 43 6.06 3.65 5.68
N LEU A 44 7.17 4.17 6.23
CA LEU A 44 8.33 4.69 5.51
C LEU A 44 9.56 3.82 5.74
N ARG A 45 10.60 4.00 4.91
CA ARG A 45 11.94 3.44 5.16
C ARG A 45 11.97 1.92 5.21
N LEU A 46 11.16 1.33 4.36
CA LEU A 46 11.10 -0.11 4.17
C LEU A 46 11.98 -0.49 2.98
N THR A 47 12.55 -1.69 3.02
CA THR A 47 13.16 -2.30 1.83
C THR A 47 12.07 -2.93 0.95
N PRO A 48 12.31 -3.09 -0.36
CA PRO A 48 11.39 -3.81 -1.23
C PRO A 48 11.04 -5.22 -0.73
N GLU A 49 12.00 -5.92 -0.13
CA GLU A 49 11.82 -7.27 0.42
C GLU A 49 10.85 -7.26 1.60
N GLN A 50 10.99 -6.29 2.52
CA GLN A 50 10.06 -6.14 3.65
C GLN A 50 8.63 -5.87 3.17
N ILE A 51 8.47 -5.05 2.12
CA ILE A 51 7.16 -4.75 1.55
C ILE A 51 6.56 -6.00 0.88
N ALA A 52 7.36 -6.74 0.12
CA ALA A 52 6.92 -7.96 -0.55
C ALA A 52 6.51 -9.04 0.46
N GLU A 53 7.31 -9.24 1.51
CA GLU A 53 7.02 -10.21 2.55
C GLU A 53 5.75 -9.85 3.32
N ALA A 54 5.59 -8.58 3.70
CA ALA A 54 4.36 -8.11 4.32
C ALA A 54 3.13 -8.27 3.40
N ALA A 55 3.26 -8.03 2.10
CA ALA A 55 2.17 -8.23 1.15
C ALA A 55 1.71 -9.69 1.05
N ILE A 56 2.68 -10.63 1.09
CA ILE A 56 2.39 -12.07 1.09
C ILE A 56 1.75 -12.49 2.41
N GLN A 57 2.32 -12.08 3.55
CA GLN A 57 1.82 -12.42 4.89
C GLN A 57 0.41 -11.87 5.10
N GLU A 58 0.16 -10.64 4.68
CA GLU A 58 -1.15 -10.03 4.76
C GLU A 58 -2.11 -10.58 3.71
N GLY A 59 -1.66 -11.15 2.59
CA GLY A 59 -2.56 -11.67 1.55
C GLY A 59 -3.42 -10.59 0.90
N VAL A 60 -2.79 -9.46 0.57
CA VAL A 60 -3.45 -8.29 -0.05
C VAL A 60 -3.72 -8.50 -1.54
N ASP A 61 -4.72 -7.77 -2.06
CA ASP A 61 -5.08 -7.78 -3.48
C ASP A 61 -4.23 -6.80 -4.30
N VAL A 62 -3.77 -5.71 -3.66
CA VAL A 62 -3.03 -4.62 -4.31
C VAL A 62 -1.91 -4.12 -3.40
N VAL A 63 -0.75 -3.81 -4.01
CA VAL A 63 0.34 -3.09 -3.36
C VAL A 63 0.49 -1.70 -4.00
N GLY A 64 0.27 -0.66 -3.21
CA GLY A 64 0.47 0.75 -3.60
C GLY A 64 1.82 1.26 -3.09
N ILE A 65 2.67 1.70 -4.02
CA ILE A 65 3.98 2.26 -3.72
C ILE A 65 3.96 3.76 -3.96
N ASP A 66 4.48 4.51 -2.99
CA ASP A 66 4.76 5.93 -3.16
C ASP A 66 6.26 6.15 -3.28
N CYS A 67 6.64 6.89 -4.30
CA CYS A 67 8.03 7.23 -4.58
C CYS A 67 8.02 8.65 -5.14
N LEU A 68 8.71 9.56 -4.45
CA LEU A 68 8.99 10.86 -5.02
C LEU A 68 10.28 10.71 -5.85
N SER A 69 10.18 10.67 -7.17
CA SER A 69 11.35 10.63 -8.07
C SER A 69 12.04 11.99 -8.23
N GLY A 70 11.87 12.89 -7.25
CA GLY A 70 12.28 14.29 -7.34
C GLY A 70 13.79 14.45 -7.21
N ALA A 71 14.45 14.59 -8.35
CA ALA A 71 15.79 15.14 -8.45
C ALA A 71 15.85 16.52 -7.78
N HIS A 72 16.85 16.70 -6.92
CA HIS A 72 17.48 17.98 -6.62
C HIS A 72 18.94 17.76 -6.21
#